data_AF-A0A060CKG1-F1
#
_entry.id   AF-A0A060CKG1-F1
#
_cell.length_a   1.000
_cell.length_b   1.000
_cell.length_c   1.000
_cell.angle_alpha   90.00
_cell.angle_beta   90.00
_cell.angle_gamma   90.00
#
_symmetry.space_group_name_H-M   'P 1'
#
loop_
_entity.id
_entity.type
_entity.pdbx_description
1 polymer ?
#
loop_
_entity_poly.entity_id
_entity_poly.type
_entity_poly.pdbx_seq_one_letter_code
_entity_poly.pdbx_strand_id
1 'polypeptide(L)'
;FPSDPHGLACFDGTHLYEHADPQEGFHQDWHTLIYNFGRNEVRGFLLGSAFYWLKHFHIDGLRVDAVASMLYRDYSRKEGEWKPNIYGGRENLEAVSFFMNSQLSCEICMMM
;
A
#
# COMPACT_ATOMS: atom_id res chain seq x y z
N PHE A 1 -4.84 -0.25 -6.06
CA PHE A 1 -5.43 0.63 -7.09
C PHE A 1 -5.85 -0.21 -8.31
N PRO A 2 -6.88 0.18 -9.07
CA PRO A 2 -7.34 -0.54 -10.26
C PRO A 2 -6.26 -0.66 -11.36
N SER A 3 -6.37 -1.67 -12.22
CA SER A 3 -5.41 -1.93 -13.31
C SER A 3 -5.75 -1.19 -14.62
N ASP A 4 -6.49 -0.08 -14.54
CA ASP A 4 -6.91 0.67 -15.72
C ASP A 4 -5.70 1.26 -16.48
N PRO A 5 -5.66 1.17 -17.83
CA PRO A 5 -4.52 1.65 -18.62
C PRO A 5 -4.25 3.16 -18.55
N HIS A 6 -5.27 3.95 -18.20
CA HIS A 6 -5.15 5.41 -18.03
C HIS A 6 -4.70 5.79 -16.61
N GLY A 7 -4.58 4.81 -15.71
CA GLY A 7 -4.22 5.00 -14.31
C GLY A 7 -2.72 4.84 -14.06
N LEU A 8 -2.39 4.23 -12.91
CA LEU A 8 -1.02 4.09 -12.42
C LEU A 8 -0.37 2.74 -12.79
N ALA A 9 -1.12 1.82 -13.39
CA ALA A 9 -0.62 0.50 -13.76
C ALA A 9 0.43 0.62 -14.88
N CYS A 10 1.58 -0.04 -14.73
CA CYS A 10 2.67 -0.01 -15.71
C CYS A 10 3.02 1.41 -16.21
N PHE A 11 3.05 2.38 -15.29
CA PHE A 11 3.01 3.82 -15.60
C PHE A 11 4.07 4.30 -16.61
N ASP A 12 5.30 3.76 -16.54
CA ASP A 12 6.40 4.10 -17.44
C ASP A 12 6.83 2.92 -18.34
N GLY A 13 5.95 1.92 -18.49
CA GLY A 13 6.26 0.64 -19.11
C GLY A 13 6.91 -0.39 -18.15
N THR A 14 7.13 -0.03 -16.89
CA THR A 14 7.59 -0.93 -15.83
C THR A 14 6.62 -0.95 -14.65
N HIS A 15 6.80 -1.90 -13.72
CA HIS A 15 6.10 -1.95 -12.45
C HIS A 15 6.59 -0.85 -11.50
N LEU A 16 6.14 0.38 -11.77
CA LEU A 16 6.61 1.58 -11.09
C LEU A 16 5.93 1.78 -9.73
N TYR A 17 4.58 1.85 -9.75
CA TYR A 17 3.77 2.08 -8.55
C TYR A 17 3.39 0.79 -7.85
N GLU A 18 3.16 -0.27 -8.60
CA GLU A 18 2.90 -1.61 -8.11
C GLU A 18 4.20 -2.40 -7.86
N HIS A 19 4.11 -3.43 -7.03
CA HIS A 19 5.22 -4.36 -6.86
C HIS A 19 5.36 -5.28 -8.07
N ALA A 20 6.60 -5.52 -8.53
CA ALA A 20 6.87 -6.32 -9.72
C ALA A 20 6.56 -7.82 -9.52
N ASP A 21 6.69 -8.32 -8.29
CA ASP A 21 6.26 -9.68 -7.94
C ASP A 21 4.73 -9.73 -7.81
N PRO A 22 4.02 -10.52 -8.63
CA PRO A 22 2.56 -10.65 -8.55
C PRO A 22 2.08 -11.17 -7.19
N GLN A 23 2.90 -11.96 -6.48
CA GLN A 23 2.58 -12.45 -5.14
C GLN A 23 2.66 -11.35 -4.08
N GLU A 24 3.15 -10.15 -4.40
CA GLU A 24 3.16 -9.00 -3.48
C GLU A 24 2.40 -7.80 -4.06
N GLY A 25 2.32 -7.72 -5.39
CA GLY A 25 1.77 -6.59 -6.14
C GLY A 25 0.32 -6.72 -6.57
N PHE A 26 -0.38 -7.82 -6.26
CA PHE A 26 -1.76 -8.04 -6.71
C PHE A 26 -2.68 -8.61 -5.63
N HIS A 27 -3.84 -7.97 -5.44
CA HIS A 27 -4.95 -8.51 -4.68
C HIS A 27 -5.85 -9.32 -5.62
N GLN A 28 -5.84 -10.65 -5.46
CA GLN A 28 -6.56 -11.57 -6.34
C GLN A 28 -8.08 -11.39 -6.26
N ASP A 29 -8.64 -11.30 -5.05
CA ASP A 29 -10.10 -11.19 -4.87
C ASP A 29 -10.67 -9.88 -5.43
N TRP A 30 -9.91 -8.80 -5.34
CA TRP A 30 -10.36 -7.47 -5.77
C TRP A 30 -9.93 -7.11 -7.18
N HIS A 31 -9.06 -7.92 -7.80
CA HIS A 31 -8.46 -7.63 -9.10
C HIS A 31 -7.80 -6.24 -9.15
N THR A 32 -7.07 -5.89 -8.08
CA THR A 32 -6.38 -4.60 -7.95
C THR A 32 -4.89 -4.77 -7.70
N LEU A 33 -4.10 -3.78 -8.12
CA LEU A 33 -2.67 -3.69 -7.87
C LEU A 33 -2.38 -3.12 -6.48
N ILE A 34 -1.31 -3.59 -5.85
CA ILE A 34 -0.85 -3.17 -4.53
C ILE A 34 0.33 -2.23 -4.70
N TYR A 35 0.28 -1.08 -4.02
CA TYR A 35 1.38 -0.11 -4.04
C TYR A 35 2.67 -0.73 -3.50
N ASN A 36 3.79 -0.44 -4.16
CA ASN A 36 5.11 -0.84 -3.72
C ASN A 36 5.59 0.05 -2.57
N PHE A 37 5.25 -0.33 -1.34
CA PHE A 37 5.66 0.39 -0.13
C PHE A 37 7.18 0.40 0.11
N GLY A 38 7.94 -0.48 -0.55
CA GLY A 38 9.41 -0.47 -0.46
C GLY A 38 10.07 0.68 -1.24
N ARG A 39 9.33 1.33 -2.15
CA ARG A 39 9.86 2.36 -3.05
C ARG A 39 9.62 3.77 -2.50
N ASN A 40 10.68 4.56 -2.37
CA ASN A 40 10.61 5.89 -1.77
C ASN A 40 9.68 6.85 -2.52
N GLU A 41 9.70 6.83 -3.85
CA GLU A 41 8.85 7.71 -4.66
C GLU A 41 7.37 7.38 -4.50
N VAL A 42 7.03 6.09 -4.41
CA VAL A 42 5.65 5.62 -4.19
C VAL A 42 5.17 6.00 -2.79
N ARG A 43 6.01 5.82 -1.77
CA ARG A 43 5.71 6.31 -0.40
C ARG A 43 5.49 7.82 -0.39
N GLY A 44 6.36 8.57 -1.08
CA GLY A 44 6.28 10.02 -1.20
C GLY A 44 4.99 10.46 -1.91
N PHE A 45 4.57 9.75 -2.95
CA PHE A 45 3.30 9.98 -3.63
C PHE A 45 2.09 9.80 -2.70
N LEU A 46 2.05 8.69 -1.94
CA LEU A 46 0.95 8.41 -1.01
C LEU A 46 0.89 9.43 0.14
N LEU A 47 2.04 9.76 0.75
CA LEU A 47 2.11 10.78 1.80
C LEU A 47 1.78 12.16 1.26
N GLY A 48 2.29 12.50 0.07
CA GLY A 48 2.00 13.76 -0.60
C GLY A 48 0.50 13.93 -0.87
N SER A 49 -0.18 12.88 -1.31
CA SER A 49 -1.64 12.86 -1.48
C SER A 49 -2.35 13.11 -0.15
N ALA A 50 -1.99 12.38 0.92
CA ALA A 50 -2.58 12.57 2.25
C ALA A 50 -2.40 14.01 2.77
N PHE A 51 -1.19 14.57 2.68
CA PHE A 51 -0.92 15.95 3.06
C PHE A 51 -1.64 16.97 2.18
N TYR A 52 -1.82 16.68 0.88
CA TYR A 52 -2.53 17.56 -0.02
C TYR A 52 -3.98 17.77 0.45
N TRP A 53 -4.67 16.69 0.80
CA TRP A 53 -6.03 16.74 1.36
C TRP A 53 -6.10 17.54 2.66
N LEU A 54 -5.25 17.22 3.63
CA LEU A 54 -5.21 17.91 4.93
C LEU A 54 -4.93 19.42 4.78
N LYS A 55 -3.95 19.80 3.95
CA LYS A 55 -3.51 21.19 3.83
C LYS A 55 -4.36 22.06 2.92
N HIS A 56 -4.87 21.52 1.80
CA HIS A 56 -5.61 22.33 0.82
C HIS A 56 -7.11 22.34 1.08
N PHE A 57 -7.65 21.24 1.62
CA PHE A 57 -9.08 21.11 1.88
C PHE A 57 -9.44 21.22 3.36
N HIS A 58 -8.44 21.36 4.24
CA HIS A 58 -8.64 21.58 5.68
C HIS A 58 -9.53 20.52 6.33
N ILE A 59 -9.42 19.27 5.87
CA ILE A 59 -10.05 18.14 6.55
C ILE A 59 -9.28 17.84 7.85
N ASP A 60 -9.97 17.43 8.90
CA ASP A 60 -9.38 17.27 10.23
C ASP A 60 -8.74 15.90 10.48
N GLY A 61 -8.89 14.96 9.53
CA GLY A 61 -8.31 13.64 9.68
C GLY A 61 -8.58 12.74 8.49
N LEU A 62 -7.86 11.61 8.48
CA LEU A 62 -7.96 10.59 7.45
C LEU A 62 -8.31 9.25 8.10
N ARG A 63 -9.21 8.52 7.46
CA ARG A 63 -9.50 7.12 7.81
C ARG A 63 -8.98 6.23 6.70
N VAL A 64 -8.22 5.20 7.07
CA VAL A 64 -7.76 4.16 6.13
C VAL A 64 -8.58 2.91 6.37
N ASP A 65 -9.20 2.42 5.30
CA ASP A 65 -9.96 1.17 5.29
C ASP A 65 -9.05 -0.01 4.92
N ALA A 66 -9.45 -1.22 5.32
CA ALA A 66 -8.77 -2.47 5.00
C ALA A 66 -7.27 -2.49 5.33
N VAL A 67 -6.86 -1.91 6.47
CA VAL A 67 -5.45 -1.84 6.88
C VAL A 67 -4.82 -3.23 6.98
N ALA A 68 -5.58 -4.26 7.34
CA ALA A 68 -5.12 -5.65 7.33
C ALA A 68 -4.60 -6.11 5.96
N SER A 69 -5.19 -5.62 4.85
CA SER A 69 -4.75 -5.95 3.49
C SER A 69 -3.38 -5.37 3.14
N MET A 70 -2.98 -4.31 3.85
CA MET A 70 -1.66 -3.71 3.73
C MET A 70 -0.64 -4.38 4.65
N LEU A 71 -1.04 -4.72 5.88
CA LEU A 71 -0.14 -5.22 6.93
C LEU A 71 0.26 -6.69 6.75
N TYR A 72 -0.52 -7.49 6.04
CA TYR A 72 -0.30 -8.93 5.96
C TYR A 72 -0.08 -9.41 4.51
N ARG A 73 1.01 -10.13 4.29
CA ARG A 73 1.39 -10.71 2.98
C ARG A 73 0.52 -11.91 2.59
N ASP A 74 -0.12 -12.56 3.56
CA ASP A 74 -1.04 -13.69 3.37
C ASP A 74 -2.51 -13.25 3.23
N TYR A 75 -2.79 -11.95 3.22
CA TYR A 75 -4.17 -11.45 3.20
C TYR A 75 -4.93 -11.95 1.96
N SER A 76 -5.98 -12.74 2.21
CA SER A 76 -6.83 -13.36 1.18
C SER A 76 -6.06 -14.22 0.17
N ARG A 77 -5.02 -14.92 0.63
CA ARG A 77 -4.20 -15.83 -0.19
C ARG A 77 -4.13 -17.22 0.44
N LYS A 78 -4.07 -18.26 -0.39
CA LYS A 78 -3.90 -19.64 0.10
C LYS A 78 -2.43 -19.92 0.40
N GLU A 79 -2.18 -21.00 1.13
CA GLU A 79 -0.82 -21.50 1.33
C GLU A 79 -0.13 -21.76 -0.02
N GLY A 80 1.09 -21.23 -0.17
CA GLY A 80 1.87 -21.30 -1.42
C GLY A 80 1.62 -20.16 -2.42
N GLU A 81 0.64 -19.29 -2.19
CA GLU A 81 0.34 -18.12 -3.04
C GLU A 81 0.93 -16.80 -2.48
N TRP A 82 1.69 -16.87 -1.40
CA TRP A 82 2.34 -15.74 -0.76
C TRP A 82 3.75 -16.10 -0.27
N LYS A 83 4.57 -15.07 -0.03
CA LYS A 83 5.95 -15.22 0.44
C LYS A 83 6.14 -14.62 1.83
N PRO A 84 6.84 -15.32 2.74
CA PRO A 84 7.19 -14.76 4.04
C PRO A 84 8.14 -13.57 3.90
N ASN A 85 8.13 -12.71 4.92
CA ASN A 85 9.12 -11.65 5.05
C ASN A 85 10.51 -12.21 5.39
N ILE A 86 11.52 -11.32 5.47
CA ILE A 86 12.92 -11.69 5.75
C ILE A 86 13.12 -12.41 7.10
N TYR A 87 12.15 -12.35 8.01
CA TYR A 87 12.17 -13.01 9.31
C TYR A 87 11.31 -14.29 9.35
N GLY A 88 10.74 -14.71 8.23
CA GLY A 88 9.84 -15.87 8.16
C GLY A 88 8.39 -15.59 8.58
N GLY A 89 8.07 -14.34 8.91
CA GLY A 89 6.72 -13.91 9.30
C GLY A 89 5.84 -13.53 8.13
N ARG A 90 4.57 -13.25 8.41
CA ARG A 90 3.56 -12.84 7.41
C ARG A 90 3.39 -11.33 7.30
N GLU A 91 4.06 -10.58 8.16
CA GLU A 91 3.94 -9.13 8.24
C GLU A 91 4.61 -8.48 7.03
N ASN A 92 3.92 -7.53 6.41
CA ASN A 92 4.47 -6.66 5.39
C ASN A 92 5.27 -5.54 6.07
N LEU A 93 6.58 -5.77 6.24
CA LEU A 93 7.47 -4.86 6.95
C LEU A 93 7.54 -3.48 6.28
N GLU A 94 7.43 -3.43 4.96
CA GLU A 94 7.42 -2.20 4.18
C GLU A 94 6.16 -1.37 4.48
N ALA A 95 5.00 -2.01 4.51
CA ALA A 95 3.75 -1.34 4.87
C ALA A 95 3.71 -0.90 6.34
N VAL A 96 4.20 -1.74 7.26
CA VAL A 96 4.35 -1.38 8.69
C VAL A 96 5.26 -0.16 8.83
N SER A 97 6.42 -0.19 8.17
CA SER A 97 7.37 0.93 8.14
C SER A 97 6.76 2.19 7.52
N PHE A 98 5.91 2.06 6.50
CA PHE A 98 5.19 3.18 5.92
C PHE A 98 4.28 3.86 6.95
N PHE A 99 3.48 3.11 7.71
CA PHE A 99 2.62 3.66 8.75
C PHE A 99 3.40 4.24 9.93
N MET A 100 4.42 3.52 10.43
CA MET A 100 5.23 4.01 11.56
C MET A 100 5.99 5.30 11.24
N ASN A 101 6.51 5.44 10.01
CA ASN A 101 7.26 6.63 9.60
C ASN A 101 6.38 7.74 9.02
N SER A 102 5.09 7.47 8.79
CA SER A 102 4.16 8.53 8.43
C SER A 102 3.99 9.46 9.63
N GLN A 103 4.41 10.72 9.49
CA GLN A 103 4.20 11.77 10.51
C GLN A 103 2.71 12.04 10.81
N LEU A 104 1.82 11.37 10.08
CA LEU A 104 0.37 11.46 10.15
C LEU A 104 -0.25 10.56 11.23
N SER A 105 0.55 9.84 12.03
CA SER A 105 0.07 8.93 13.06
C SER A 105 -0.84 9.56 14.12
N CYS A 106 -0.81 10.89 14.29
CA CYS A 106 -1.74 11.62 15.16
C CYS A 106 -3.07 12.02 14.48
N GLU A 107 -3.13 12.05 13.15
CA GLU A 107 -4.29 12.53 12.36
C GLU A 107 -4.99 11.39 11.57
N ILE A 108 -4.39 10.20 11.54
CA ILE A 108 -4.95 9.02 10.85
C ILE A 108 -5.60 8.07 11.86
N CYS A 109 -6.90 7.85 11.70
CA CYS A 109 -7.63 6.78 12.39
C CYS A 109 -7.54 5.49 11.56
N MET A 110 -6.82 4.49 12.04
CA MET A 110 -6.69 3.18 11.38
C MET A 110 -7.80 2.23 11.86
N MET A 111 -8.60 1.67 10.95
CA MET A 111 -9.53 0.59 11.27
C MET A 111 -8.99 -0.74 10.73
N MET A 112 -8.97 -1.75 11.60
CA MET A 112 -8.52 -3.12 11.30
C MET A 112 -9.59 -3.92 10.59
#